data_AF-A0A0N1AP85-F1
#
_entry.id   AF-A0A0N1AP85-F1
#
_cell.length_a   1.000
_cell.length_b   1.000
_cell.length_c   1.000
_cell.angle_alpha   90.00
_cell.angle_beta   90.00
_cell.angle_gamma   90.00
#
_symmetry.space_group_name_H-M   'P 1'
#
loop_
_entity.id
_entity.type
_entity.pdbx_description
1 polymer ?
#
loop_
_entity_poly.entity_id
_entity_poly.type
_entity_poly.pdbx_seq_one_letter_code
_entity_poly.pdbx_strand_id
1 'polypeptide(L)'
;MTGGARIAALVTAGLVGLGGVALHLVTGHGWGLIGLGAVIALGTLFEGRYRARMPEGQVQWQRTGECEVDVETGAVVEVWYDPLTGARKYEPVAD
;
A
#
# COMPACT_ATOMS: atom_id res chain seq x y z
N MET A 1 -7.12 -4.13 1.82
CA MET A 1 -7.30 -4.52 3.23
C MET A 1 -8.35 -5.64 3.33
N THR A 2 -8.35 -6.43 4.40
CA THR A 2 -9.51 -7.29 4.72
C THR A 2 -10.72 -6.42 5.08
N GLY A 3 -11.95 -6.95 4.98
CA GLY A 3 -13.16 -6.20 5.33
C GLY A 3 -13.13 -5.62 6.75
N GLY A 4 -12.68 -6.42 7.72
CA GLY A 4 -12.53 -5.97 9.11
C GLY A 4 -11.50 -4.86 9.29
N ALA A 5 -10.33 -4.95 8.64
CA ALA A 5 -9.32 -3.90 8.69
C ALA A 5 -9.82 -2.57 8.09
N ARG A 6 -10.65 -2.64 7.04
CA ARG A 6 -11.27 -1.45 6.44
C ARG A 6 -12.23 -0.76 7.41
N ILE A 7 -13.07 -1.53 8.10
CA ILE A 7 -13.99 -1.00 9.11
C ILE A 7 -13.21 -0.35 10.25
N ALA A 8 -12.18 -1.03 10.77
CA ALA A 8 -11.35 -0.49 11.84
C ALA A 8 -10.70 0.84 11.44
N ALA A 9 -10.15 0.94 10.23
CA ALA A 9 -9.55 2.18 9.74
C ALA A 9 -10.57 3.33 9.60
N LEU A 10 -11.79 3.05 9.13
CA LEU A 10 -12.85 4.05 9.04
C LEU A 10 -13.35 4.51 10.42
N VAL A 11 -13.47 3.59 11.38
CA VAL A 11 -13.80 3.93 12.77
C VAL A 11 -12.73 4.82 13.37
N THR A 12 -11.45 4.46 13.22
CA THR A 12 -10.32 5.29 13.66
C THR A 12 -10.34 6.67 13.02
N ALA A 13 -10.56 6.75 11.71
CA ALA A 13 -10.68 8.02 11.00
C ALA A 13 -11.81 8.88 11.57
N GLY A 14 -12.97 8.28 11.85
CA GLY A 14 -14.12 8.96 12.46
C GLY A 14 -13.79 9.49 13.85
N LEU A 15 -13.19 8.67 14.73
CA LEU A 15 -12.81 9.08 16.08
C LEU A 15 -11.77 10.22 16.07
N VAL A 16 -10.75 10.12 15.22
CA VAL A 16 -9.72 11.15 15.07
C VAL A 16 -10.33 12.46 14.54
N GLY A 17 -11.19 12.37 13.52
CA GLY A 17 -11.86 13.53 12.94
C GLY A 17 -12.80 14.21 13.94
N LEU A 18 -13.63 13.45 14.65
CA LEU A 18 -14.52 13.96 15.70
C LEU A 18 -13.73 14.60 16.86
N GLY A 19 -12.64 13.97 17.29
CA GLY A 19 -11.72 14.55 18.27
C GLY A 19 -11.12 15.87 17.78
N GLY A 20 -10.76 15.95 16.50
CA GLY A 20 -10.30 17.18 15.86
C GLY A 20 -11.35 18.28 15.83
N VAL A 21 -12.59 17.96 15.48
CA VAL A 21 -13.71 18.92 15.52
C VAL A 21 -13.93 19.42 16.95
N ALA A 22 -14.01 18.52 17.93
CA ALA A 22 -14.18 18.89 19.33
C ALA A 22 -13.03 19.79 19.81
N LEU A 23 -11.78 19.45 19.51
CA LEU A 23 -10.61 20.26 19.85
C LEU A 23 -10.65 21.64 19.17
N HIS A 24 -11.07 21.70 17.90
CA HIS A 24 -11.19 22.97 17.17
C HIS A 24 -12.25 23.87 17.80
N LEU A 25 -13.40 23.33 18.21
CA LEU A 25 -14.46 24.09 18.86
C LEU A 25 -14.02 24.66 20.22
N VAL A 26 -13.15 23.95 20.96
CA VAL A 26 -12.67 24.40 22.28
C VAL A 26 -11.48 25.35 22.19
N THR A 27 -10.57 25.13 21.23
CA THR A 27 -9.25 25.78 21.22
C THR A 27 -8.93 26.56 19.95
N GLY A 28 -9.70 26.38 18.87
CA GLY A 28 -9.36 26.88 17.54
C GLY A 28 -8.30 26.07 16.79
N HIS A 29 -7.69 25.03 17.39
CA HIS A 29 -6.48 24.37 16.86
C HIS A 29 -6.66 22.90 16.41
N GLY A 30 -7.87 22.47 16.04
CA GLY A 30 -8.13 21.06 15.67
C GLY A 30 -7.90 20.64 14.21
N TRP A 31 -7.49 21.57 13.34
CA TRP A 31 -7.36 21.31 11.90
C TRP A 31 -6.43 20.14 11.55
N GLY A 32 -5.35 19.93 12.30
CA GLY A 32 -4.43 18.81 12.07
C GLY A 32 -5.10 17.43 12.23
N LEU A 33 -5.93 17.27 13.27
CA LEU A 33 -6.65 16.01 13.53
C LEU A 33 -7.79 15.80 12.52
N ILE A 34 -8.49 16.88 12.14
CA ILE A 34 -9.51 16.82 11.08
C ILE A 34 -8.87 16.37 9.77
N GLY A 35 -7.73 16.98 9.40
CA GLY A 35 -6.98 16.63 8.20
C GLY A 35 -6.47 15.18 8.24
N LEU A 36 -5.92 14.74 9.37
CA LEU A 36 -5.47 13.35 9.54
C LEU A 36 -6.63 12.35 9.37
N GLY A 37 -7.76 12.59 10.03
CA GLY A 37 -8.96 11.75 9.89
C GLY A 37 -9.42 11.68 8.44
N ALA A 38 -9.43 12.81 7.73
CA ALA A 38 -9.78 12.87 6.31
C ALA A 38 -8.81 12.06 5.43
N VAL A 39 -7.49 12.17 5.65
CA VAL A 39 -6.48 11.40 4.91
C VAL A 39 -6.66 9.89 5.12
N ILE A 40 -6.88 9.45 6.36
CA ILE A 40 -7.12 8.02 6.66
C ILE A 40 -8.40 7.54 5.96
N ALA A 41 -9.49 8.30 6.05
CA ALA A 41 -10.75 7.95 5.41
C ALA A 41 -10.62 7.88 3.89
N LEU A 42 -10.02 8.88 3.25
CA LEU A 42 -9.81 8.92 1.81
C LEU A 42 -8.91 7.77 1.35
N GLY A 43 -7.77 7.53 2.00
CA GLY A 43 -6.89 6.41 1.69
C GLY A 43 -7.61 5.07 1.77
N THR A 44 -8.44 4.88 2.79
CA THR A 44 -9.22 3.64 3.01
C THR A 44 -10.37 3.46 2.00
N LEU A 45 -11.03 4.55 1.61
CA LEU A 45 -12.11 4.52 0.62
C LEU A 45 -11.58 4.28 -0.79
N PHE A 46 -10.45 4.90 -1.13
CA PHE A 46 -9.84 4.79 -2.45
C PHE A 46 -8.85 3.62 -2.59
N GLU A 47 -8.53 2.89 -1.51
CA GLU A 47 -7.64 1.72 -1.55
C GLU A 47 -8.08 0.73 -2.64
N GLY A 48 -9.38 0.42 -2.72
CA GLY A 48 -9.92 -0.49 -3.73
C GLY A 48 -9.79 0.04 -5.15
N ARG A 49 -9.94 1.36 -5.36
CA ARG A 49 -9.76 1.98 -6.69
C ARG A 49 -8.29 2.06 -7.09
N TYR A 50 -7.40 2.23 -6.12
CA TYR A 50 -5.96 2.18 -6.36
C TYR A 50 -5.51 0.75 -6.71
N ARG A 51 -5.99 -0.26 -5.97
CA ARG A 51 -5.72 -1.67 -6.26
C ARG A 51 -6.35 -2.13 -7.58
N ALA A 52 -7.57 -1.70 -7.91
CA ALA A 52 -8.21 -2.04 -9.19
C ALA A 52 -7.56 -1.38 -10.41
N ARG A 53 -6.68 -0.38 -10.20
CA ARG A 53 -5.84 0.20 -11.26
C ARG A 53 -4.49 -0.51 -11.40
N MET A 54 -4.13 -1.40 -10.47
CA MET A 54 -3.06 -2.35 -10.75
C MET A 54 -3.59 -3.25 -11.87
N PRO A 55 -2.88 -3.36 -13.00
CA PRO A 55 -3.38 -4.15 -14.10
C PRO A 55 -3.55 -5.59 -13.64
N GLU A 56 -4.79 -6.07 -13.61
CA GLU A 56 -5.10 -7.50 -13.71
C GLU A 56 -4.80 -7.92 -15.16
N GLY A 57 -3.52 -7.87 -15.52
CA GLY A 57 -3.01 -8.23 -16.84
C GLY A 57 -2.26 -9.55 -16.77
N GLN A 58 -2.21 -10.27 -17.90
CA GLN A 58 -1.26 -11.37 -18.07
C GLN A 58 0.14 -10.85 -17.73
N VAL A 59 0.75 -11.46 -16.72
CA VAL A 59 2.05 -11.04 -16.22
C VAL A 59 3.08 -11.10 -17.34
N GLN A 60 3.70 -9.97 -17.67
CA GLN A 60 4.73 -9.89 -18.71
C GLN A 60 6.10 -9.86 -18.07
N TRP A 61 6.52 -11.02 -17.56
CA TRP A 61 7.84 -11.14 -16.95
C TRP A 61 8.96 -10.83 -17.96
N GLN A 62 9.73 -9.79 -17.66
CA GLN A 62 10.92 -9.41 -18.41
C GLN A 62 12.16 -9.69 -17.56
N ARG A 63 13.17 -10.29 -18.20
CA ARG A 63 14.50 -10.42 -17.60
C ARG A 63 15.12 -9.04 -17.47
N THR A 64 15.65 -8.74 -16.29
CA THR A 64 16.42 -7.50 -16.07
C THR A 64 17.91 -7.70 -16.38
N GLY A 65 18.39 -8.94 -16.33
CA GLY A 65 19.83 -9.26 -16.38
C GLY A 65 20.56 -8.99 -15.06
N GLU A 66 19.86 -8.53 -14.02
CA GLU A 66 20.39 -8.41 -12.67
C GLU A 66 20.38 -9.79 -12.00
N CYS A 67 21.51 -10.19 -11.42
CA CYS A 67 21.64 -11.40 -10.61
C CYS A 67 22.03 -11.04 -9.18
N GLU A 68 21.37 -11.66 -8.21
CA GLU A 68 21.61 -11.47 -6.78
C GLU A 68 21.85 -12.83 -6.11
N VAL A 69 22.56 -12.84 -4.98
CA VAL A 69 22.71 -14.05 -4.16
C VAL A 69 21.63 -14.04 -3.09
N ASP A 70 20.77 -15.07 -3.11
CA ASP A 70 19.79 -15.29 -2.07
C ASP A 70 20.50 -15.58 -0.74
N VAL A 71 20.24 -14.76 0.28
CA VAL A 71 20.89 -14.86 1.59
C VAL A 71 20.43 -16.10 2.37
N GLU A 72 19.22 -16.59 2.11
CA GLU A 72 18.67 -17.76 2.80
C GLU A 72 19.22 -19.07 2.25
N THR A 73 19.40 -19.15 0.94
CA THR A 73 19.78 -20.40 0.25
C THR A 73 21.20 -20.40 -0.32
N GLY A 74 21.82 -19.22 -0.48
CA GLY A 74 23.09 -19.04 -1.17
C GLY A 74 23.01 -19.18 -2.70
N ALA A 75 21.81 -19.38 -3.26
CA ALA A 75 21.63 -19.55 -4.70
C ALA A 75 21.74 -18.21 -5.44
N VAL A 76 22.27 -18.24 -6.67
CA VAL A 76 22.21 -17.09 -7.57
C VAL A 76 20.81 -17.04 -8.19
N VAL A 77 20.11 -15.93 -8.00
CA VAL A 77 18.77 -15.69 -8.54
C VAL A 77 18.82 -14.54 -9.54
N GLU A 78 18.14 -14.69 -10.68
CA GLU A 78 17.92 -13.62 -11.65
C GLU A 78 16.68 -12.83 -11.25
N VAL A 79 16.77 -11.51 -11.32
CA VAL A 79 15.66 -10.61 -11.03
C VAL A 79 14.81 -10.45 -12.30
N TRP A 80 13.53 -10.74 -12.16
CA TRP A 80 12.53 -10.51 -13.20
C TRP A 80 11.59 -9.39 -12.79
N TYR A 81 11.19 -8.58 -13.77
CA TYR A 81 10.35 -7.41 -13.58
C TYR A 81 9.13 -7.47 -14.50
N ASP A 82 7.96 -7.10 -13.98
CA ASP A 82 6.77 -6.87 -14.79
C ASP A 82 6.54 -5.35 -14.91
N PRO A 83 6.70 -4.74 -16.10
CA PRO A 83 6.52 -3.30 -16.30
C PRO A 83 5.06 -2.85 -16.16
N LEU A 84 4.10 -3.76 -16.27
CA LEU A 84 2.68 -3.42 -16.13
C LEU A 84 2.31 -3.28 -14.65
N THR A 85 2.70 -4.24 -13.82
CA THR A 85 2.33 -4.27 -12.40
C THR A 85 3.38 -3.66 -11.48
N GLY A 86 4.62 -3.54 -11.95
CA GLY A 86 5.78 -3.17 -11.13
C GLY A 86 6.28 -4.30 -10.22
N ALA A 87 5.72 -5.51 -10.33
CA ALA A 87 6.12 -6.64 -9.51
C ALA A 87 7.55 -7.10 -9.85
N ARG A 88 8.24 -7.62 -8.83
CA ARG A 88 9.54 -8.30 -8.97
C ARG A 88 9.42 -9.73 -8.47
N LYS A 89 10.06 -10.66 -9.17
CA LYS A 89 10.26 -12.03 -8.70
C LYS A 89 11.72 -12.41 -8.88
N TYR A 90 12.15 -13.39 -8.11
CA TYR A 90 13.51 -13.93 -8.13
C TYR A 90 13.41 -15.39 -8.53
N GLU A 91 14.05 -15.75 -9.63
CA GLU A 91 14.08 -17.15 -10.09
C GLU A 91 15.53 -17.65 -10.08
N PRO A 92 15.78 -18.91 -9.67
CA PRO A 92 17.12 -19.48 -9.73
C PRO A 92 17.70 -19.40 -11.15
N VAL A 93 18.97 -19.03 -11.25
CA VAL A 93 19.72 -19.20 -12.50
C VAL A 93 19.98 -20.69 -12.66
N ALA A 94 19.28 -21.33 -13.60
CA ALA A 94 19.57 -22.70 -13.97
C ALA A 94 20.84 -22.72 -14.85
N ASP A 95 21.82 -23.55 -14.45
CA ASP A 95 23.00 -23.90 -15.26
C ASP A 95 22.62 -24.70 -16.52
#